data_AF-W9T939-F1
#
_entry.id   AF-W9T939-F1
#
_cell.length_a   1.000
_cell.length_b   1.000
_cell.length_c   1.000
_cell.angle_alpha   90.00
_cell.angle_beta   90.00
_cell.angle_gamma   90.00
#
_symmetry.space_group_name_H-M   'P 1'
#
loop_
_entity.id
_entity.type
_entity.pdbx_description
1 polymer ?
#
loop_
_entity_poly.entity_id
_entity_poly.type
_entity_poly.pdbx_seq_one_letter_code
_entity_poly.pdbx_strand_id
1 'polypeptide(L)'
;MHKVTDSDEPMGWDNQLENEPFINLAYQHRWWLQERFAGLELEYGPSLGFSLGNLYTYASAGLGARLGQNLGRSFSIPAVTPAQSGSQFFRPGGGFGWYGFANVEGRYMAQNMLLDGNTFEDSHSVDRREWVGDAKLGVALTWDRWQLAFASVWRTHEFEGQQEHDQFGSITLSTWL
;
A
#
# COMPACT_ATOMS: atom_id res chain seq x y z
N MET A 1 -22.76 -4.11 4.27
CA MET A 1 -23.66 -4.58 3.20
C MET A 1 -23.92 -6.05 3.46
N HIS A 2 -25.13 -6.42 3.87
CA HIS A 2 -25.59 -7.83 3.92
C HIS A 2 -27.02 -7.93 3.39
N LYS A 3 -27.81 -6.86 3.56
CA LYS A 3 -29.19 -6.76 3.06
C LYS A 3 -29.37 -6.57 1.55
N VAL A 4 -28.28 -6.50 0.77
CA VAL A 4 -28.34 -6.19 -0.68
C VAL A 4 -27.86 -7.36 -1.54
N THR A 5 -27.14 -8.33 -0.98
CA THR A 5 -26.38 -9.33 -1.77
C THR A 5 -26.69 -10.79 -1.44
N ASP A 6 -27.70 -11.08 -0.63
CA ASP A 6 -28.11 -12.46 -0.27
C ASP A 6 -26.92 -13.33 0.19
N SER A 7 -26.00 -12.72 0.95
CA SER A 7 -24.87 -13.44 1.55
C SER A 7 -25.25 -13.91 2.95
N ASP A 8 -24.72 -15.06 3.34
CA ASP A 8 -24.86 -15.58 4.70
C ASP A 8 -24.49 -14.51 5.73
N GLU A 9 -25.27 -14.46 6.81
CA GLU A 9 -25.07 -13.54 7.90
C GLU A 9 -23.78 -13.92 8.64
N PRO A 10 -22.80 -13.03 8.74
CA PRO A 10 -21.51 -13.34 9.37
C PRO A 10 -21.73 -13.66 10.85
N MET A 11 -21.55 -14.93 11.24
CA MET A 11 -21.76 -15.43 12.62
C MET A 11 -20.57 -15.12 13.56
N GLY A 12 -19.61 -14.29 13.14
CA GLY A 12 -18.33 -14.07 13.84
C GLY A 12 -18.21 -12.73 14.59
N TRP A 13 -19.19 -11.83 14.51
CA TRP A 13 -19.08 -10.49 15.11
C TRP A 13 -18.94 -10.51 16.64
N ASP A 14 -19.36 -11.57 17.32
CA ASP A 14 -19.19 -11.71 18.78
C ASP A 14 -17.75 -12.03 19.22
N ASN A 15 -16.84 -12.36 18.27
CA ASN A 15 -15.43 -12.67 18.54
C ASN A 15 -14.47 -11.58 18.01
N GLN A 16 -14.96 -10.36 17.86
CA GLN A 16 -14.13 -9.23 17.40
C GLN A 16 -13.08 -8.83 18.44
N LEU A 17 -12.01 -8.21 17.95
CA LEU A 17 -11.05 -7.50 18.79
C LEU A 17 -11.76 -6.40 19.59
N GLU A 18 -11.34 -6.24 20.84
CA GLU A 18 -11.83 -5.20 21.72
C GLU A 18 -11.26 -3.82 21.31
N ASN A 19 -11.89 -2.74 21.76
CA ASN A 19 -11.48 -1.40 21.37
C ASN A 19 -10.22 -0.97 22.13
N GLU A 20 -9.07 -0.97 21.47
CA GLU A 20 -7.80 -0.54 22.06
C GLU A 20 -7.21 0.70 21.37
N PRO A 21 -6.74 1.71 22.13
CA PRO A 21 -6.00 2.83 21.54
C PRO A 21 -4.65 2.35 20.99
N PHE A 22 -4.32 2.75 19.77
CA PHE A 22 -3.03 2.44 19.17
C PHE A 22 -2.20 3.68 18.82
N ILE A 23 -0.89 3.52 18.91
CA ILE A 23 0.10 4.49 18.46
C ILE A 23 1.11 3.76 17.59
N ASN A 24 1.26 4.23 16.36
CA ASN A 24 2.19 3.67 15.39
C ASN A 24 3.05 4.76 14.76
N LEU A 25 4.37 4.59 14.85
CA LEU A 25 5.34 5.34 14.08
C LEU A 25 5.74 4.50 12.86
N ALA A 26 5.78 5.11 11.69
CA ALA A 26 6.30 4.46 10.49
C ALA A 26 7.24 5.40 9.77
N TYR A 27 8.34 4.85 9.23
CA TYR A 27 9.28 5.57 8.39
C TYR A 27 9.66 4.72 7.17
N GLN A 28 9.80 5.35 6.01
CA GLN A 28 10.30 4.69 4.81
C GLN A 28 11.22 5.66 4.05
N HIS A 29 12.35 5.12 3.63
CA HIS A 29 13.33 5.80 2.79
C HIS A 29 13.38 5.12 1.42
N ARG A 30 13.48 5.93 0.35
CA ARG A 30 13.62 5.44 -1.02
C ARG A 30 14.79 6.14 -1.70
N TRP A 31 15.67 5.37 -2.31
CA TRP A 31 16.77 5.90 -3.10
C TRP A 31 16.37 5.85 -4.58
N TRP A 32 15.99 6.99 -5.15
CA TRP A 32 15.63 7.07 -6.56
C TRP A 32 16.84 7.44 -7.42
N LEU A 33 17.13 6.59 -8.40
CA LEU A 33 17.98 6.88 -9.53
C LEU A 33 17.08 7.31 -10.68
N GLN A 34 17.47 8.36 -11.42
CA GLN A 34 16.69 8.91 -12.52
C GLN A 34 17.51 8.91 -13.81
N GLU A 35 16.92 8.37 -14.87
CA GLU A 35 17.47 8.36 -16.22
C GLU A 35 16.48 9.02 -17.18
N ARG A 36 16.99 9.74 -18.17
CA ARG A 36 16.17 10.41 -19.19
C ARG A 36 16.63 10.00 -20.57
N PHE A 37 15.71 9.46 -21.37
CA PHE A 37 16.02 9.02 -22.73
C PHE A 37 14.84 9.23 -23.67
N ALA A 38 15.09 9.79 -24.86
CA ALA A 38 14.08 9.97 -25.91
C ALA A 38 12.75 10.62 -25.45
N GLY A 39 12.81 11.57 -24.50
CA GLY A 39 11.61 12.22 -23.95
C GLY A 39 10.83 11.38 -22.93
N LEU A 40 11.37 10.25 -22.50
CA LEU A 40 10.92 9.45 -21.37
C LEU A 40 11.83 9.66 -20.15
N GLU A 41 11.25 9.55 -18.97
CA GLU A 41 11.92 9.56 -17.68
C GLU A 41 11.70 8.20 -17.02
N LEU A 42 12.79 7.54 -16.63
CA LEU A 42 12.79 6.32 -15.84
C LEU A 42 13.32 6.65 -14.45
N GLU A 43 12.58 6.30 -13.42
CA GLU A 43 13.06 6.34 -12.05
C GLU A 43 12.96 4.96 -11.42
N TYR A 44 14.00 4.53 -10.72
CA TYR A 44 14.02 3.25 -10.06
C TYR A 44 14.91 3.27 -8.82
N GLY A 45 14.71 2.32 -7.94
CA GLY A 45 15.66 2.04 -6.88
C GLY A 45 15.07 1.35 -5.65
N PRO A 46 15.92 1.09 -4.66
CA PRO A 46 15.53 0.38 -3.45
C PRO A 46 14.77 1.27 -2.48
N SER A 47 14.04 0.61 -1.59
CA SER A 47 13.40 1.21 -0.44
C SER A 47 13.65 0.38 0.81
N LEU A 48 13.80 1.05 1.95
CA LEU A 48 13.76 0.45 3.27
C LEU A 48 12.74 1.19 4.12
N GLY A 49 12.03 0.47 4.97
CA GLY A 49 11.09 1.10 5.89
C GLY A 49 10.85 0.26 7.12
N PHE A 50 10.24 0.85 8.12
CA PHE A 50 9.84 0.16 9.34
C PHE A 50 8.59 0.79 9.93
N SER A 51 7.88 0.04 10.75
CA SER A 51 6.88 0.56 11.67
C SER A 51 7.13 0.01 13.07
N LEU A 52 6.88 0.86 14.07
CA LEU A 52 6.99 0.54 15.49
C LEU A 52 5.73 1.05 16.18
N GLY A 53 5.03 0.16 16.88
CA GLY A 53 3.81 0.49 17.61
C GLY A 53 3.03 -0.77 18.00
N ASN A 54 1.94 -0.58 18.73
CA ASN A 54 1.11 -1.69 19.17
C ASN A 54 0.20 -2.23 18.06
N LEU A 55 -0.17 -1.42 17.06
CA LEU A 55 -0.94 -1.92 15.90
C LEU A 55 -0.05 -2.74 14.96
N TYR A 56 1.10 -2.19 14.57
CA TYR A 56 2.07 -2.87 13.69
C TYR A 56 3.51 -2.66 14.16
N THR A 57 4.30 -3.74 14.17
CA THR A 57 5.76 -3.65 14.27
C THR A 57 6.38 -4.50 13.17
N TYR A 58 7.08 -3.84 12.23
CA TYR A 58 7.69 -4.53 11.09
C TYR A 58 8.92 -3.80 10.55
N ALA A 59 9.76 -4.54 9.83
CA ALA A 59 10.78 -4.00 8.94
C ALA A 59 10.45 -4.39 7.49
N SER A 60 10.81 -3.55 6.53
CA SER A 60 10.45 -3.71 5.13
C SER A 60 11.61 -3.33 4.22
N ALA A 61 11.72 -4.07 3.11
CA ALA A 61 12.65 -3.78 2.04
C ALA A 61 11.95 -3.98 0.69
N GLY A 62 12.24 -3.13 -0.27
CA GLY A 62 11.57 -3.19 -1.57
C GLY A 62 12.38 -2.59 -2.70
N LEU A 63 11.85 -2.77 -3.91
CA LEU A 63 12.35 -2.18 -5.14
C LEU A 63 11.17 -1.55 -5.88
N GLY A 64 11.36 -0.32 -6.34
CA GLY A 64 10.37 0.39 -7.14
C GLY A 64 10.95 0.83 -8.47
N ALA A 65 10.11 0.87 -9.49
CA ALA A 65 10.43 1.50 -10.76
C ALA A 65 9.19 2.22 -11.32
N ARG A 66 9.42 3.32 -12.04
CA ARG A 66 8.41 4.04 -12.79
C ARG A 66 8.98 4.59 -14.08
N LEU A 67 8.21 4.53 -15.15
CA LEU A 67 8.60 4.99 -16.48
C LEU A 67 7.47 5.79 -17.10
N GLY A 68 7.79 6.92 -17.73
CA GLY A 68 6.80 7.70 -18.46
C GLY A 68 7.28 9.10 -18.82
N GLN A 69 6.37 10.06 -18.87
CA GLN A 69 6.64 11.44 -19.23
C GLN A 69 6.13 12.39 -18.16
N ASN A 70 6.90 13.44 -17.88
CA ASN A 70 6.60 14.45 -16.86
C ASN A 70 6.47 13.83 -15.46
N LEU A 71 7.39 12.90 -15.12
CA LEU A 71 7.40 12.14 -13.86
C LEU A 71 7.58 13.04 -12.63
N GLY A 72 8.34 14.12 -12.78
CA GLY A 72 8.57 15.11 -11.72
C GLY A 72 7.33 15.87 -11.29
N ARG A 73 6.17 15.58 -11.90
CA ARG A 73 4.90 16.14 -11.48
C ARG A 73 4.18 15.28 -10.46
N SER A 74 4.34 13.96 -10.33
CA SER A 74 3.67 13.14 -9.30
C SER A 74 4.70 12.47 -8.39
N PHE A 75 4.60 12.61 -7.07
CA PHE A 75 5.49 11.93 -6.12
C PHE A 75 4.72 10.96 -5.22
N SER A 76 4.21 9.85 -5.75
CA SER A 76 4.12 8.57 -5.02
C SER A 76 3.40 7.48 -5.79
N ILE A 77 3.69 6.24 -5.39
CA ILE A 77 2.88 5.06 -5.71
C ILE A 77 1.71 5.03 -4.72
N PRO A 78 0.46 4.79 -5.15
CA PRO A 78 -0.68 4.65 -4.24
C PRO A 78 -0.37 3.68 -3.10
N ALA A 79 -0.62 4.12 -1.87
CA ALA A 79 -0.39 3.32 -0.68
C ALA A 79 -1.52 2.30 -0.51
N VAL A 80 -1.17 1.06 -0.14
CA VAL A 80 -2.12 0.05 0.34
C VAL A 80 -1.68 -0.35 1.74
N THR A 81 -2.56 -0.15 2.72
CA THR A 81 -2.35 -0.44 4.15
C THR A 81 -1.70 -1.81 4.36
N PRO A 82 -0.70 -1.95 5.24
CA PRO A 82 -0.21 -0.95 6.21
C PRO A 82 0.78 0.06 5.63
N ALA A 83 0.87 0.22 4.30
CA ALA A 83 1.75 1.22 3.72
C ALA A 83 1.41 2.64 4.20
N GLN A 84 2.45 3.43 4.45
CA GLN A 84 2.33 4.87 4.71
C GLN A 84 1.45 5.50 3.63
N SER A 85 0.46 6.29 4.07
CA SER A 85 -0.28 7.19 3.19
C SER A 85 0.72 8.18 2.57
N GLY A 86 1.24 7.82 1.40
CA GLY A 86 2.24 8.60 0.68
C GLY A 86 1.60 9.89 0.22
N SER A 87 2.26 11.01 0.50
CA SER A 87 1.78 12.32 0.13
C SER A 87 1.66 12.42 -1.40
N GLN A 88 0.42 12.45 -1.89
CA GLN A 88 0.10 12.63 -3.30
C GLN A 88 0.35 14.09 -3.68
N PHE A 89 1.61 14.50 -3.78
CA PHE A 89 1.95 15.85 -4.24
C PHE A 89 2.10 15.85 -5.76
N PHE A 90 1.24 16.62 -6.43
CA PHE A 90 1.39 16.92 -7.85
C PHE A 90 1.70 18.40 -8.12
N ARG A 91 2.65 18.70 -9.03
CA ARG A 91 3.03 20.08 -9.41
C ARG A 91 2.14 20.62 -10.54
N PRO A 92 1.39 21.74 -10.37
CA PRO A 92 0.55 22.33 -11.41
C PRO A 92 1.35 22.93 -12.60
N GLY A 93 0.70 23.10 -13.77
CA GLY A 93 1.21 23.83 -14.95
C GLY A 93 2.11 23.13 -15.99
N GLY A 94 1.86 21.88 -16.44
CA GLY A 94 2.77 21.17 -17.37
C GLY A 94 2.13 20.06 -18.22
N GLY A 95 1.21 20.42 -19.12
CA GLY A 95 0.70 19.54 -20.19
C GLY A 95 0.20 18.16 -19.77
N PHE A 96 0.15 17.24 -20.75
CA PHE A 96 -0.15 15.83 -20.53
C PHE A 96 1.08 15.10 -19.96
N GLY A 97 0.86 14.24 -18.97
CA GLY A 97 1.86 13.37 -18.38
C GLY A 97 1.27 11.99 -18.15
N TRP A 98 2.13 10.99 -18.12
CA TRP A 98 1.72 9.63 -17.80
C TRP A 98 2.91 8.87 -17.23
N TYR A 99 2.64 7.86 -16.42
CA TYR A 99 3.66 6.91 -16.02
C TYR A 99 3.06 5.56 -15.68
N GLY A 100 3.78 4.49 -16.02
CA GLY A 100 3.60 3.17 -15.44
C GLY A 100 4.52 3.00 -14.25
N PHE A 101 4.11 2.22 -13.26
CA PHE A 101 4.94 1.89 -12.11
C PHE A 101 4.80 0.43 -11.70
N ALA A 102 5.88 -0.11 -11.15
CA ALA A 102 5.93 -1.43 -10.52
C ALA A 102 6.69 -1.32 -9.19
N ASN A 103 6.25 -2.07 -8.19
CA ASN A 103 6.92 -2.14 -6.90
C ASN A 103 6.77 -3.52 -6.28
N VAL A 104 7.85 -4.02 -5.71
CA VAL A 104 7.85 -5.24 -4.91
C VAL A 104 8.41 -4.89 -3.54
N GLU A 105 7.77 -5.40 -2.49
CA GLU A 105 8.16 -5.15 -1.10
C GLU A 105 8.01 -6.44 -0.29
N GLY A 106 9.05 -6.78 0.47
CA GLY A 106 9.00 -7.80 1.50
C GLY A 106 8.95 -7.16 2.87
N ARG A 107 8.11 -7.68 3.75
CA ARG A 107 7.97 -7.25 5.14
C ARG A 107 8.20 -8.41 6.08
N TYR A 108 8.98 -8.14 7.13
CA TYR A 108 9.08 -8.98 8.30
C TYR A 108 8.18 -8.41 9.40
N MET A 109 7.07 -9.08 9.68
CA MET A 109 6.03 -8.71 10.63
C MET A 109 6.35 -9.31 12.00
N ALA A 110 6.85 -8.48 12.92
CA ALA A 110 7.08 -8.86 14.31
C ALA A 110 5.82 -8.68 15.18
N GLN A 111 4.94 -7.74 14.82
CA GLN A 111 3.63 -7.58 15.45
C GLN A 111 2.58 -7.06 14.46
N ASN A 112 1.35 -7.55 14.60
CA ASN A 112 0.17 -7.18 13.84
C ASN A 112 -1.03 -7.47 14.74
N MET A 113 -1.47 -6.45 15.48
CA MET A 113 -2.58 -6.57 16.44
C MET A 113 -3.88 -7.10 15.81
N LEU A 114 -4.08 -6.89 14.50
CA LEU A 114 -5.26 -7.37 13.80
C LEU A 114 -5.28 -8.91 13.63
N LEU A 115 -4.12 -9.55 13.74
CA LEU A 115 -3.95 -11.00 13.68
C LEU A 115 -3.57 -11.59 15.04
N ASP A 116 -2.75 -10.88 15.81
CA ASP A 116 -2.20 -11.34 17.08
C ASP A 116 -3.16 -11.15 18.27
N GLY A 117 -4.22 -10.36 18.09
CA GLY A 117 -5.07 -9.91 19.19
C GLY A 117 -4.66 -8.57 19.78
N ASN A 118 -5.55 -8.00 20.60
CA ASN A 118 -5.31 -6.85 21.45
C ASN A 118 -4.02 -7.01 22.28
N THR A 119 -3.28 -5.91 22.45
CA THR A 119 -2.01 -5.90 23.18
C THR A 119 -2.23 -5.79 24.68
N PHE A 120 -3.31 -5.14 25.11
CA PHE A 120 -3.60 -4.88 26.53
C PHE A 120 -4.77 -5.70 27.09
N GLU A 121 -5.51 -6.39 26.23
CA GLU A 121 -6.68 -7.20 26.58
C GLU A 121 -6.58 -8.58 25.91
N ASP A 122 -7.05 -9.64 26.57
CA ASP A 122 -7.06 -10.98 25.97
C ASP A 122 -8.13 -11.05 24.87
N SER A 123 -7.74 -11.47 23.67
CA SER A 123 -8.64 -11.57 22.52
C SER A 123 -8.23 -12.72 21.59
N HIS A 124 -9.05 -12.98 20.57
CA HIS A 124 -8.76 -14.03 19.60
C HIS A 124 -7.56 -13.66 18.73
N SER A 125 -6.69 -14.65 18.50
CA SER A 125 -5.51 -14.53 17.65
C SER A 125 -5.41 -15.67 16.64
N VAL A 126 -4.70 -15.42 15.55
CA VAL A 126 -4.36 -16.40 14.51
C VAL A 126 -2.84 -16.39 14.30
N ASP A 127 -2.28 -17.54 13.93
CA ASP A 127 -0.84 -17.66 13.68
C ASP A 127 -0.43 -16.87 12.43
N ARG A 128 0.15 -15.68 12.66
CA ARG A 128 0.63 -14.81 11.60
C ARG A 128 1.89 -15.38 10.92
N ARG A 129 1.98 -15.21 9.60
CA ARG A 129 3.23 -15.38 8.87
C ARG A 129 4.15 -14.18 9.07
N GLU A 130 5.33 -14.44 9.61
CA GLU A 130 6.34 -13.40 9.82
C GLU A 130 6.79 -12.73 8.52
N TRP A 131 6.69 -13.40 7.38
CA TRP A 131 7.08 -12.86 6.08
C TRP A 131 5.88 -12.62 5.18
N VAL A 132 5.70 -11.38 4.75
CA VAL A 132 4.64 -10.95 3.83
C VAL A 132 5.26 -10.23 2.64
N GLY A 133 4.89 -10.63 1.43
CA GLY A 133 5.29 -9.99 0.17
C GLY A 133 4.14 -9.25 -0.48
N ASP A 134 4.42 -8.02 -0.93
CA ASP A 134 3.54 -7.22 -1.77
C ASP A 134 4.15 -7.04 -3.16
N ALA A 135 3.32 -7.19 -4.20
CA ALA A 135 3.61 -6.75 -5.56
C ALA A 135 2.55 -5.73 -6.00
N LYS A 136 2.99 -4.62 -6.60
CA LYS A 136 2.12 -3.54 -7.05
C LYS A 136 2.46 -3.19 -8.50
N LEU A 137 1.44 -3.01 -9.31
CA LEU A 137 1.57 -2.57 -10.70
C LEU A 137 0.48 -1.54 -10.98
N GLY A 138 0.79 -0.49 -11.73
CA GLY A 138 -0.23 0.47 -12.09
C GLY A 138 0.19 1.47 -13.13
N VAL A 139 -0.76 2.32 -13.49
CA VAL A 139 -0.60 3.40 -14.45
C VAL A 139 -1.27 4.64 -13.91
N ALA A 140 -0.69 5.80 -14.21
CA ALA A 140 -1.27 7.09 -13.91
C ALA A 140 -1.19 7.98 -15.14
N LEU A 141 -2.27 8.73 -15.35
CA LEU A 141 -2.43 9.71 -16.40
C LEU A 141 -2.70 11.05 -15.74
N THR A 142 -2.10 12.11 -16.25
CA THR A 142 -2.34 13.46 -15.76
C THR A 142 -2.53 14.41 -16.94
N TRP A 143 -3.60 15.18 -16.94
CA TRP A 143 -3.92 16.13 -17.99
C TRP A 143 -4.56 17.37 -17.39
N ASP A 144 -4.06 18.55 -17.78
CA ASP A 144 -4.42 19.81 -17.15
C ASP A 144 -4.49 19.60 -15.63
N ARG A 145 -5.66 19.93 -15.07
CA ARG A 145 -6.37 19.56 -13.84
C ARG A 145 -6.13 18.29 -13.05
N TRP A 146 -6.11 17.21 -13.80
CA TRP A 146 -6.75 15.97 -13.40
C TRP A 146 -5.73 14.86 -13.43
N GLN A 147 -5.77 14.01 -12.42
CA GLN A 147 -4.99 12.79 -12.40
C GLN A 147 -5.92 11.60 -12.24
N LEU A 148 -5.77 10.60 -13.12
CA LEU A 148 -6.41 9.29 -13.00
C LEU A 148 -5.31 8.27 -12.79
N ALA A 149 -5.41 7.48 -11.71
CA ALA A 149 -4.51 6.39 -11.42
C ALA A 149 -5.28 5.08 -11.28
N PHE A 150 -4.71 4.02 -11.84
CA PHE A 150 -5.13 2.66 -11.63
C PHE A 150 -3.97 1.87 -11.01
N ALA A 151 -4.25 1.10 -9.96
CA ALA A 151 -3.29 0.23 -9.33
C ALA A 151 -3.90 -1.14 -9.06
N SER A 152 -3.10 -2.18 -9.25
CA SER A 152 -3.38 -3.55 -8.84
C SER A 152 -2.31 -3.96 -7.84
N VAL A 153 -2.74 -4.57 -6.75
CA VAL A 153 -1.88 -5.01 -5.65
C VAL A 153 -2.16 -6.48 -5.37
N TRP A 154 -1.09 -7.26 -5.31
CA TRP A 154 -1.09 -8.65 -4.91
C TRP A 154 -0.32 -8.78 -3.61
N ARG A 155 -0.91 -9.45 -2.63
CA ARG A 155 -0.29 -9.70 -1.34
C ARG A 155 -0.27 -11.19 -1.05
N THR A 156 0.88 -11.70 -0.63
CA THR A 156 1.00 -13.10 -0.17
C THR A 156 0.22 -13.30 1.12
N HIS A 157 -0.15 -14.54 1.43
CA HIS A 157 -0.81 -14.91 2.68
C HIS A 157 -0.18 -14.24 3.91
N GLU A 158 -1.01 -13.64 4.77
CA GLU A 158 -0.57 -12.92 5.98
C GLU A 158 -0.60 -13.83 7.23
N PHE A 159 -1.34 -14.95 7.20
CA PHE A 159 -1.46 -15.89 8.32
C PHE A 159 -1.63 -17.35 7.85
N GLU A 160 -1.47 -18.30 8.77
CA GLU A 160 -1.71 -19.73 8.52
C GLU A 160 -3.22 -20.03 8.48
N GLY A 161 -3.68 -20.77 7.47
CA GLY A 161 -5.11 -21.07 7.26
C GLY A 161 -5.83 -20.17 6.24
N GLN A 162 -5.17 -19.11 5.75
CA GLN A 162 -5.69 -18.31 4.63
C GLN A 162 -5.65 -19.14 3.33
N GLN A 163 -6.80 -19.28 2.66
CA GLN A 163 -6.93 -20.17 1.48
C GLN A 163 -6.49 -19.52 0.16
N GLU A 164 -6.56 -18.20 0.05
CA GLU A 164 -6.21 -17.45 -1.16
C GLU A 164 -5.34 -16.23 -0.84
N HIS A 165 -4.47 -15.85 -1.79
CA HIS A 165 -3.73 -14.60 -1.73
C HIS A 165 -4.66 -13.41 -1.98
N ASP A 166 -4.40 -12.28 -1.35
CA ASP A 166 -5.25 -11.11 -1.50
C ASP A 166 -4.90 -10.33 -2.78
N GLN A 167 -5.94 -9.95 -3.52
CA GLN A 167 -5.82 -9.08 -4.70
C GLN A 167 -6.76 -7.89 -4.57
N PHE A 168 -6.21 -6.68 -4.71
CA PHE A 168 -6.99 -5.45 -4.64
C PHE A 168 -6.68 -4.56 -5.85
N GLY A 169 -7.73 -4.00 -6.44
CA GLY A 169 -7.64 -2.95 -7.44
C GLY A 169 -8.11 -1.61 -6.88
N SER A 170 -7.43 -0.52 -7.24
CA SER A 170 -7.89 0.83 -6.93
C SER A 170 -7.90 1.72 -8.16
N ILE A 171 -8.94 2.55 -8.25
CA ILE A 171 -9.07 3.64 -9.22
C ILE A 171 -9.17 4.93 -8.41
N THR A 172 -8.25 5.86 -8.66
CA THR A 172 -8.20 7.15 -7.98
C THR A 172 -8.31 8.27 -8.99
N LEU A 173 -9.28 9.16 -8.80
CA LEU A 173 -9.41 10.41 -9.55
C LEU A 173 -9.13 11.58 -8.60
N SER A 174 -8.19 12.44 -8.97
CA SER A 174 -7.86 13.65 -8.21
C SER A 174 -7.81 14.90 -9.10
N THR A 175 -8.07 16.05 -8.50
CA THR A 175 -7.99 17.38 -9.14
C THR A 175 -7.42 18.39 -8.15
N TRP A 176 -6.80 19.46 -8.64
CA TRP A 176 -6.52 20.64 -7.81
C TRP A 176 -7.61 21.72 -7.95
N LEU A 177 -7.66 22.62 -6.96
CA LEU A 177 -8.50 23.84 -6.91
C LEU A 177 -7.65 25.08 -7.18
#